data_AF-A0A5A7MQ43-F1
#
_entry.id   AF-A0A5A7MQ43-F1
#
_cell.length_a   1.000
_cell.length_b   1.000
_cell.length_c   1.000
_cell.angle_alpha   90.00
_cell.angle_beta   90.00
_cell.angle_gamma   90.00
#
_symmetry.space_group_name_H-M   'P 1'
#
loop_
_entity.id
_entity.type
_entity.pdbx_description
1 polymer ?
#
loop_
_entity_poly.entity_id
_entity_poly.type
_entity_poly.pdbx_seq_one_letter_code
_entity_poly.pdbx_strand_id
1 'polypeptide(L)'
;MTLDMKIAGATLYDGSGAAPITADIGIAEGKIAEVGRVTSPSRRSIDADGAMVTPGFVDIHTHYDGQVCWDETLAPSSVHGVTTAIMGNCGVGFAPLKPGEQDRLIELMEGVEEIPGVALSEGVRWNWESFGDYLDAVAAIPHSIDIGAQVTHDPCGFM
;
A
#
# COMPACT_ATOMS: atom_id res chain seq x y z
N MET A 1 -13.31 1.97 27.97
CA MET A 1 -12.68 2.84 26.97
C MET A 1 -13.72 3.12 25.90
N THR A 2 -13.79 4.33 25.34
CA THR A 2 -14.68 4.60 24.20
C THR A 2 -13.92 4.29 22.93
N LEU A 3 -14.48 3.45 22.06
CA LEU A 3 -13.90 3.08 20.77
C LEU A 3 -14.09 4.21 19.76
N ASP A 4 -13.17 4.34 18.80
CA ASP A 4 -13.32 5.28 17.68
C ASP A 4 -14.39 4.77 16.70
N MET A 5 -14.36 3.47 16.41
CA MET A 5 -15.28 2.82 15.48
C MET A 5 -15.64 1.41 15.97
N LYS A 6 -16.88 1.01 15.68
CA LYS A 6 -17.34 -0.37 15.75
C LYS A 6 -17.86 -0.79 14.37
N ILE A 7 -17.45 -1.95 13.90
CA ILE A 7 -18.07 -2.65 12.77
C ILE A 7 -18.91 -3.78 13.38
N ALA A 8 -20.21 -3.81 13.15
CA ALA A 8 -21.15 -4.66 13.88
C ALA A 8 -21.75 -5.76 13.01
N GLY A 9 -21.84 -6.98 13.54
CA GLY A 9 -22.57 -8.09 12.91
C GLY A 9 -21.96 -8.68 11.64
N ALA A 10 -20.67 -8.44 11.38
CA ALA A 10 -20.03 -8.90 10.15
C ALA A 10 -19.77 -10.42 10.15
N THR A 11 -19.67 -11.01 8.96
CA THR A 11 -19.01 -12.31 8.78
C THR A 11 -17.50 -12.09 8.71
N LEU A 12 -16.79 -12.38 9.79
CA LEU A 12 -15.35 -12.17 9.93
C LEU A 12 -14.56 -13.35 9.38
N TYR A 13 -13.69 -13.06 8.41
CA TYR A 13 -12.58 -13.92 7.99
C TYR A 13 -11.28 -13.29 8.50
N ASP A 14 -10.67 -13.86 9.53
CA ASP A 14 -9.51 -13.24 10.22
C ASP A 14 -8.15 -13.44 9.51
N GLY A 15 -8.14 -14.12 8.36
CA GLY A 15 -6.93 -14.43 7.59
C GLY A 15 -6.15 -15.65 8.08
N SER A 16 -6.55 -16.31 9.18
CA SER A 16 -5.89 -17.52 9.69
C SER A 16 -6.17 -18.79 8.87
N GLY A 17 -7.18 -18.74 7.99
CA GLY A 17 -7.70 -19.91 7.27
C GLY A 17 -8.75 -20.71 8.05
N ALA A 18 -9.11 -20.29 9.27
CA ALA A 18 -10.23 -20.87 10.00
C ALA A 18 -11.58 -20.57 9.33
N ALA A 19 -12.62 -21.31 9.74
CA ALA A 19 -14.00 -21.01 9.32
C ALA A 19 -14.44 -19.63 9.84
N PRO A 20 -15.18 -18.85 9.04
CA PRO A 20 -15.60 -17.52 9.44
C PRO A 20 -16.60 -17.55 10.61
N ILE A 21 -16.62 -16.46 11.38
CA ILE A 21 -17.54 -16.28 12.51
C ILE A 21 -18.33 -14.98 12.36
N THR A 22 -19.53 -14.92 12.93
CA THR A 22 -20.23 -13.64 13.10
C THR A 22 -19.60 -12.89 14.27
N ALA A 23 -19.11 -11.67 14.02
CA ALA A 23 -18.42 -10.86 15.03
C ALA A 23 -18.59 -9.36 14.79
N ASP A 24 -18.48 -8.62 15.88
CA ASP A 24 -18.18 -7.20 15.88
C ASP A 24 -16.65 -6.99 15.95
N ILE A 25 -16.18 -5.88 15.37
CA ILE A 25 -14.79 -5.42 15.46
C ILE A 25 -14.79 -4.02 16.06
N GLY A 26 -14.08 -3.86 17.18
CA GLY A 26 -13.87 -2.58 17.86
C GLY A 26 -12.50 -2.00 17.53
N ILE A 27 -12.44 -0.74 17.12
CA ILE A 27 -11.22 -0.03 16.73
C ILE A 27 -11.00 1.16 17.66
N ALA A 28 -9.79 1.29 18.18
CA ALA A 28 -9.34 2.45 18.95
C ALA A 28 -7.89 2.80 18.61
N GLU A 29 -7.61 4.08 18.42
CA GLU A 29 -6.26 4.61 18.14
C GLU A 29 -5.58 3.90 16.95
N GLY A 30 -6.36 3.66 15.89
CA GLY A 30 -5.89 3.00 14.67
C GLY A 30 -5.62 1.50 14.80
N LYS A 31 -5.97 0.87 15.94
CA LYS A 31 -5.74 -0.55 16.20
C LYS A 31 -7.04 -1.28 16.47
N ILE A 32 -7.06 -2.57 16.14
CA ILE A 32 -8.12 -3.49 16.56
C ILE A 32 -7.99 -3.68 18.08
N ALA A 33 -8.99 -3.21 18.82
CA ALA A 33 -9.03 -3.26 20.27
C ALA A 33 -9.85 -4.45 20.80
N GLU A 34 -10.92 -4.82 20.08
CA GLU A 34 -11.84 -5.89 20.47
C GLU A 34 -12.34 -6.64 19.23
N VAL A 35 -12.55 -7.96 19.36
CA VAL A 35 -13.15 -8.81 18.33
C VAL A 35 -14.14 -9.77 18.99
N GLY A 36 -15.29 -10.01 18.36
CA GLY A 36 -16.33 -10.89 18.87
C GLY A 36 -17.55 -10.09 19.31
N ARG A 37 -17.95 -10.15 20.58
CA ARG A 37 -19.05 -9.32 21.08
C ARG A 37 -18.51 -8.02 21.68
N VAL A 38 -18.66 -6.92 20.97
CA VAL A 38 -18.18 -5.59 21.42
C VAL A 38 -19.29 -4.87 22.18
N THR A 39 -19.10 -4.71 23.49
CA THR A 39 -20.04 -3.97 24.37
C THR A 39 -19.55 -2.57 24.74
N SER A 40 -18.29 -2.25 24.45
CA SER A 40 -17.74 -0.92 24.64
C SER A 40 -18.49 0.11 23.77
N PRO A 41 -18.78 1.32 24.29
CA PRO A 41 -19.38 2.38 23.48
C PRO A 41 -18.41 2.81 22.37
N SER A 42 -18.92 3.13 21.19
CA SER A 42 -18.14 3.64 20.07
C SER A 42 -18.62 5.02 19.60
N ARG A 43 -17.70 5.84 19.09
CA ARG A 43 -18.03 7.16 18.51
C ARG A 43 -18.75 7.02 17.16
N ARG A 44 -18.41 5.97 16.41
CA ARG A 44 -19.04 5.58 15.15
C ARG A 44 -19.38 4.10 15.18
N SER A 45 -20.50 3.74 14.56
CA SER A 45 -20.86 2.35 14.31
C SER A 45 -21.17 2.16 12.83
N ILE A 46 -20.71 1.06 12.26
CA ILE A 46 -21.02 0.60 10.91
C ILE A 46 -21.82 -0.70 11.07
N ASP A 47 -22.98 -0.77 10.44
CA ASP A 47 -23.75 -2.02 10.33
C ASP A 47 -23.20 -2.81 9.15
N ALA A 48 -22.70 -4.02 9.43
CA ALA A 48 -22.07 -4.90 8.47
C ALA A 48 -22.77 -6.26 8.40
N ASP A 49 -24.05 -6.34 8.82
CA ASP A 49 -24.85 -7.54 8.64
C ASP A 49 -24.92 -7.92 7.15
N GLY A 50 -24.72 -9.21 6.87
CA GLY A 50 -24.61 -9.73 5.50
C GLY A 50 -23.33 -9.36 4.75
N ALA A 51 -22.45 -8.53 5.30
CA ALA A 51 -21.15 -8.19 4.72
C ALA A 51 -20.03 -9.08 5.27
N MET A 52 -18.95 -9.18 4.50
CA MET A 52 -17.71 -9.80 4.93
C MET A 52 -16.76 -8.73 5.49
N VAL A 53 -16.05 -9.07 6.56
CA VAL A 53 -14.90 -8.29 7.03
C VAL A 53 -13.68 -9.19 6.98
N THR A 54 -12.60 -8.67 6.38
CA THR A 54 -11.31 -9.33 6.25
C THR A 54 -10.22 -8.39 6.75
N PRO A 55 -9.00 -8.88 7.06
CA PRO A 55 -7.81 -8.04 6.96
C PRO A 55 -7.77 -7.37 5.58
N GLY A 56 -7.23 -6.16 5.53
CA GLY A 56 -6.94 -5.52 4.25
C GLY A 56 -5.95 -6.37 3.44
N PHE A 57 -6.09 -6.35 2.12
CA PHE A 57 -5.24 -7.18 1.27
C PHE A 57 -3.82 -6.62 1.21
N VAL A 58 -2.84 -7.51 1.21
CA VAL A 58 -1.43 -7.19 1.01
C VAL A 58 -1.05 -7.59 -0.41
N ASP A 59 -0.86 -6.60 -1.26
CA ASP A 59 -0.39 -6.80 -2.62
C ASP A 59 1.13 -6.90 -2.62
N ILE A 60 1.64 -8.14 -2.71
CA ILE A 60 3.07 -8.42 -2.56
C ILE A 60 3.88 -8.15 -3.84
N HIS A 61 3.22 -7.77 -4.94
CA HIS A 61 3.88 -7.65 -6.23
C HIS A 61 3.31 -6.49 -7.05
N THR A 62 3.84 -5.30 -6.81
CA THR A 62 3.44 -4.08 -7.51
C THR A 62 4.63 -3.36 -8.15
N HIS A 63 4.30 -2.50 -9.10
CA HIS A 63 5.21 -1.57 -9.79
C HIS A 63 4.77 -0.12 -9.62
N TYR A 64 4.36 0.24 -8.40
CA TYR A 64 4.00 1.61 -8.02
C TYR A 64 5.21 2.50 -7.76
N ASP A 65 6.43 2.02 -8.02
CA ASP A 65 7.71 2.70 -7.80
C ASP A 65 7.73 4.15 -8.29
N GLY A 66 7.07 4.42 -9.43
CA GLY A 66 6.90 5.77 -9.94
C GLY A 66 5.64 6.44 -9.38
N GLN A 67 4.49 5.75 -9.49
CA GLN A 67 3.16 6.29 -9.17
C GLN A 67 3.04 6.83 -7.74
N VAL A 68 3.75 6.21 -6.80
CA VAL A 68 3.83 6.64 -5.41
C VAL A 68 4.29 8.09 -5.25
N CYS A 69 5.01 8.65 -6.23
CA CYS A 69 5.51 10.02 -6.21
C CYS A 69 4.46 11.10 -6.56
N TRP A 70 3.27 10.71 -7.06
CA TRP A 70 2.22 11.68 -7.43
C TRP A 70 0.80 11.28 -7.07
N ASP A 71 0.52 10.00 -6.83
CA ASP A 71 -0.81 9.50 -6.48
C ASP A 71 -0.88 9.03 -5.03
N GLU A 72 -1.47 9.87 -4.17
CA GLU A 72 -1.73 9.59 -2.76
C GLU A 72 -2.71 8.41 -2.56
N THR A 73 -3.50 8.07 -3.57
CA THR A 73 -4.53 7.04 -3.46
C THR A 73 -4.03 5.65 -3.84
N LEU A 74 -3.00 5.56 -4.69
CA LEU A 74 -2.52 4.31 -5.29
C LEU A 74 -3.68 3.48 -5.87
N ALA A 75 -4.53 4.15 -6.65
CA ALA A 75 -5.59 3.48 -7.37
C ALA A 75 -5.01 2.68 -8.56
N PRO A 76 -5.54 1.48 -8.88
CA PRO A 76 -6.79 0.93 -8.37
C PRO A 76 -6.64 0.02 -7.13
N SER A 77 -5.42 -0.30 -6.67
CA SER A 77 -5.22 -1.27 -5.58
C SER A 77 -6.02 -0.91 -4.31
N SER A 78 -5.94 0.36 -3.88
CA SER A 78 -6.71 0.84 -2.72
C SER A 78 -8.23 0.67 -2.87
N VAL A 79 -8.75 0.84 -4.09
CA VAL A 79 -10.18 0.69 -4.41
C VAL A 79 -10.62 -0.78 -4.38
N HIS A 80 -9.69 -1.72 -4.60
CA HIS A 80 -9.94 -3.16 -4.56
C HIS A 80 -9.69 -3.79 -3.18
N GLY A 81 -9.51 -2.98 -2.13
CA GLY A 81 -9.35 -3.46 -0.76
C GLY A 81 -7.91 -3.78 -0.36
N VAL A 82 -6.93 -3.42 -1.19
CA VAL A 82 -5.51 -3.44 -0.79
C VAL A 82 -5.28 -2.35 0.24
N THR A 83 -4.67 -2.70 1.37
CA THR A 83 -4.25 -1.75 2.39
C THR A 83 -2.75 -1.67 2.53
N THR A 84 -2.01 -2.57 1.90
CA THR A 84 -0.54 -2.56 1.86
C THR A 84 -0.03 -3.03 0.51
N ALA A 85 0.86 -2.27 -0.12
CA ALA A 85 1.50 -2.64 -1.38
C ALA A 85 3.01 -2.80 -1.20
N ILE A 86 3.59 -3.84 -1.82
CA ILE A 86 5.03 -4.06 -1.88
C ILE A 86 5.51 -3.77 -3.30
N MET A 87 6.38 -2.77 -3.44
CA MET A 87 6.96 -2.31 -4.70
C MET A 87 8.45 -2.66 -4.81
N GLY A 88 9.06 -2.40 -5.97
CA GLY A 88 10.45 -2.78 -6.26
C GLY A 88 10.58 -4.26 -6.63
N ASN A 89 9.69 -4.75 -7.49
CA ASN A 89 9.69 -6.14 -7.95
C ASN A 89 10.47 -6.30 -9.26
N CYS A 90 10.61 -7.56 -9.71
CA CYS A 90 11.21 -7.91 -11.01
C CYS A 90 12.64 -7.40 -11.28
N GLY A 91 13.34 -6.91 -10.25
CA GLY A 91 14.66 -6.30 -10.40
C GLY A 91 14.65 -4.86 -10.90
N VAL A 92 13.46 -4.30 -11.18
CA VAL A 92 13.26 -2.97 -11.73
C VAL A 92 12.67 -2.02 -10.69
N GLY A 93 13.09 -0.76 -10.72
CA GLY A 93 12.59 0.29 -9.83
C GLY A 93 13.32 1.59 -10.08
N PHE A 94 13.09 2.60 -9.24
CA PHE A 94 13.61 3.95 -9.45
C PHE A 94 14.69 4.39 -8.45
N ALA A 95 15.14 3.50 -7.56
CA ALA A 95 16.15 3.82 -6.56
C ALA A 95 17.12 2.65 -6.29
N PRO A 96 18.42 2.92 -6.05
CA PRO A 96 19.08 4.25 -6.08
C PRO A 96 19.11 4.85 -7.49
N LEU A 97 19.26 6.17 -7.60
CA LEU A 97 19.35 6.88 -8.88
C LEU A 97 20.72 7.57 -9.00
N LYS A 98 21.50 7.20 -10.02
CA LYS A 98 22.69 7.97 -10.37
C LYS A 98 22.30 9.21 -11.18
N PRO A 99 22.96 10.36 -10.98
CA PRO A 99 22.69 11.57 -11.77
C PRO A 99 22.80 11.30 -13.28
N GLY A 100 21.71 11.56 -14.01
CA GLY A 100 21.63 11.39 -15.46
C GLY A 100 21.14 10.01 -15.92
N GLU A 101 20.77 9.09 -15.01
CA GLU A 101 20.23 7.77 -15.37
C GLU A 101 18.69 7.70 -15.36
N GLN A 102 17.98 8.82 -15.22
CA GLN A 102 16.51 8.86 -15.15
C GLN A 102 15.86 8.20 -16.36
N ASP A 103 16.26 8.60 -17.57
CA ASP A 103 15.68 8.10 -18.82
C ASP A 103 15.90 6.58 -18.96
N ARG A 104 17.07 6.09 -18.55
CA ARG A 104 17.36 4.64 -18.55
C ARG A 104 16.39 3.88 -17.66
N LEU A 105 16.12 4.37 -16.44
CA LEU A 105 15.20 3.68 -15.53
C LEU A 105 13.75 3.75 -16.02
N ILE A 106 13.36 4.86 -16.67
CA ILE A 106 12.04 4.99 -17.31
C ILE A 106 11.90 3.98 -18.45
N GLU A 107 12.87 3.90 -19.37
CA GLU A 107 12.86 2.95 -20.49
C GLU A 107 12.82 1.50 -20.00
N LEU A 108 13.54 1.19 -18.92
CA LEU A 108 13.52 -0.14 -18.30
C LEU A 108 12.14 -0.49 -17.74
N MET A 109 11.53 0.42 -16.96
CA MET A 109 10.20 0.20 -16.38
C MET A 109 9.14 0.08 -17.49
N GLU A 110 9.20 0.92 -18.51
CA GLU A 110 8.29 0.86 -19.66
C GLU A 110 8.45 -0.46 -20.44
N GLY A 111 9.68 -0.93 -20.62
CA GLY A 111 9.95 -2.17 -21.35
C GLY A 111 9.55 -3.45 -20.61
N VAL A 112 9.63 -3.46 -19.27
CA VAL A 112 9.34 -4.65 -18.46
C VAL A 112 7.88 -4.69 -18.01
N GLU A 113 7.34 -3.56 -17.57
CA GLU A 113 6.04 -3.48 -16.89
C GLU A 113 4.97 -2.75 -17.72
N GLU A 114 5.30 -2.36 -18.96
CA GLU A 114 4.39 -1.70 -19.91
C GLU A 114 3.77 -0.39 -19.39
N ILE A 115 4.41 0.25 -18.39
CA ILE A 115 3.98 1.56 -17.88
C ILE A 115 4.42 2.64 -18.89
N PRO A 116 3.49 3.47 -19.41
CA PRO A 116 3.86 4.47 -20.42
C PRO A 116 4.96 5.41 -19.93
N GLY A 117 6.05 5.53 -20.69
CA GLY A 117 7.20 6.35 -20.30
C GLY A 117 6.85 7.83 -20.09
N VAL A 118 5.83 8.33 -20.80
CA VAL A 118 5.28 9.69 -20.61
C VAL A 118 4.66 9.91 -19.24
N ALA A 119 3.99 8.90 -18.67
CA ALA A 119 3.42 9.01 -17.33
C ALA A 119 4.54 9.09 -16.27
N LEU A 120 5.61 8.32 -16.48
CA LEU A 120 6.77 8.30 -15.60
C LEU A 120 7.59 9.61 -15.70
N SER A 121 7.85 10.11 -16.91
CA SER A 121 8.65 11.32 -17.11
C SER A 121 7.96 12.59 -16.62
N GLU A 122 6.63 12.67 -16.70
CA GLU A 122 5.86 13.80 -16.19
C GLU A 122 5.53 13.69 -14.69
N GLY A 123 5.28 12.48 -14.21
CA GLY A 123 4.81 12.22 -12.84
C GLY A 123 5.94 12.12 -11.81
N VAL A 124 7.06 11.46 -12.16
CA VAL A 124 8.13 11.19 -11.21
C VAL A 124 8.90 12.46 -10.88
N ARG A 125 8.96 12.80 -9.58
CA ARG A 125 9.75 13.92 -9.07
C ARG A 125 11.06 13.42 -8.51
N TRP A 126 12.10 13.40 -9.33
CA TRP A 126 13.43 12.93 -8.96
C TRP A 126 14.11 13.86 -7.94
N ASN A 127 14.07 13.48 -6.66
CA ASN A 127 14.71 14.21 -5.57
C ASN A 127 15.50 13.28 -4.63
N TRP A 128 15.97 12.14 -5.14
CA TRP A 128 16.78 11.16 -4.43
C TRP A 128 17.98 10.72 -5.26
N GLU A 129 19.02 10.23 -4.58
CA GLU A 129 20.12 9.50 -5.21
C GLU A 129 20.32 8.12 -4.55
N SER A 130 20.10 8.02 -3.24
CA SER A 130 20.12 6.74 -2.52
C SER A 130 18.74 6.13 -2.34
N PHE A 131 18.68 4.84 -1.97
CA PHE A 131 17.43 4.20 -1.62
C PHE A 131 16.79 4.81 -0.35
N GLY A 132 17.60 5.30 0.60
CA GLY A 132 17.10 5.99 1.79
C GLY A 132 16.39 7.30 1.42
N ASP A 133 17.01 8.10 0.55
CA ASP A 133 16.41 9.35 0.07
C ASP A 133 15.09 9.10 -0.68
N TYR A 134 15.01 7.97 -1.43
CA TYR A 134 13.77 7.56 -2.09
C TYR A 134 12.67 7.24 -1.08
N LEU A 135 12.97 6.49 0.00
CA LEU A 135 12.01 6.22 1.06
C LEU A 135 11.55 7.52 1.75
N ASP A 136 12.47 8.47 1.98
CA ASP A 136 12.14 9.78 2.54
C ASP A 136 11.24 10.60 1.59
N ALA A 137 11.51 10.54 0.29
CA ALA A 137 10.69 11.19 -0.74
C ALA A 137 9.28 10.60 -0.81
N VAL A 138 9.16 9.27 -0.72
CA VAL A 138 7.86 8.57 -0.63
C VAL A 138 7.13 8.97 0.64
N ALA A 139 7.78 8.91 1.80
CA ALA A 139 7.18 9.24 3.10
C ALA A 139 6.77 10.71 3.26
N ALA A 140 7.30 11.61 2.43
CA ALA A 140 6.90 13.02 2.40
C ALA A 140 5.50 13.24 1.82
N ILE A 141 4.93 12.23 1.15
CA ILE A 141 3.58 12.24 0.59
C ILE A 141 2.70 11.32 1.47
N PRO A 142 1.52 11.76 1.92
CA PRO A 142 0.60 10.87 2.61
C PRO A 142 -0.04 9.90 1.60
N HIS A 143 -0.06 8.61 1.93
CA HIS A 143 -0.73 7.61 1.12
C HIS A 143 -1.93 7.00 1.83
N SER A 144 -2.91 6.58 1.04
CA SER A 144 -4.14 5.93 1.52
C SER A 144 -3.92 4.48 1.95
N ILE A 145 -2.81 3.87 1.53
CA ILE A 145 -2.39 2.50 1.85
C ILE A 145 -0.95 2.51 2.33
N ASP A 146 -0.58 1.50 3.11
CA ASP A 146 0.80 1.29 3.54
C ASP A 146 1.67 0.85 2.35
N ILE A 147 2.94 1.23 2.38
CA ILE A 147 3.90 0.93 1.32
C ILE A 147 5.13 0.25 1.92
N GLY A 148 5.50 -0.88 1.34
CA GLY A 148 6.82 -1.50 1.51
C GLY A 148 7.59 -1.44 0.19
N ALA A 149 8.90 -1.23 0.25
CA ALA A 149 9.74 -1.15 -0.94
C ALA A 149 10.94 -2.09 -0.83
N GLN A 150 11.27 -2.76 -1.92
CA GLN A 150 12.49 -3.54 -2.08
C GLN A 150 13.56 -2.74 -2.81
N VAL A 151 14.84 -2.99 -2.49
CA VAL A 151 15.95 -2.49 -3.30
C VAL A 151 16.06 -3.37 -4.54
N THR A 152 16.08 -2.76 -5.71
CA THR A 152 16.04 -3.46 -6.99
C THR A 152 17.42 -3.58 -7.61
N HIS A 153 17.62 -4.65 -8.38
CA HIS A 153 18.91 -4.99 -8.97
C HIS A 153 19.39 -3.95 -9.98
N ASP A 154 18.54 -3.54 -10.91
CA ASP A 154 18.94 -2.74 -12.06
C ASP A 154 19.40 -1.33 -11.72
N PRO A 155 18.76 -0.61 -10.76
CA PRO A 155 19.25 0.71 -10.34
C PRO A 155 20.57 0.65 -9.56
N CYS A 156 20.92 -0.50 -8.97
CA CYS A 156 22.23 -0.68 -8.34
C CYS A 156 23.37 -0.74 -9.37
N GLY A 157 23.06 -1.03 -10.64
CA GLY A 157 24.03 -1.04 -11.73
C GLY A 157 25.01 -2.22 -11.70
N PHE A 158 24.59 -3.36 -11.14
CA PHE A 158 25.31 -4.61 -11.30
C PHE A 158 25.11 -5.10 -12.75
N MET A 159 26.13 -4.91 -13.58
CA MET A 159 26.29 -5.53 -14.90
C MET A 159 27.57 -6.35 -14.91
#